data_AF-A0A0B4HRB6-F1
#
_entry.id   AF-A0A0B4HRB6-F1
#
_cell.length_a   1.000
_cell.length_b   1.000
_cell.length_c   1.000
_cell.angle_alpha   90.00
_cell.angle_beta   90.00
_cell.angle_gamma   90.00
#
_symmetry.space_group_name_H-M   'P 1'
#
loop_
_entity.id
_entity.type
_entity.pdbx_description
1 polymer ?
#
loop_
_entity_poly.entity_id
_entity_poly.type
_entity_poly.pdbx_seq_one_letter_code
_entity_poly.pdbx_strand_id
1 'polypeptide(L)'
;MRELPRRLGHSVALDASTAAFVSALRDLRTRQPTPDTIGKYVGALSAVQKSLGDESTAYSAETLCAVFLVMAAQPWLSMKGDRHPSHGLGMSHLLKMLVDRQPHDDFLRTLMASVTVVVILENIFNPAIALEPWIHKVRPLTSREEEAAALKLGLNFRSLDMAWLSKLPELIRNPVENSATIRAYYEMIQTDYPGIKRFGDSVIEARCVGPPTSLPLRVVRAQTQFHAAQCVILSIAIALNAFVGKHFGPGDLAAAERYAFCADAIELAERARHRRPLAAAHIPLCLIAAWLSSRDAAQQAQLELLMDEYEKDYHLIETVRGATQVGGGRKEGAIRTFACFPMQTLGGQNGPAGPRAGPEAYCAEYCTIL
;
A
#
# COMPACT_ATOMS: atom_id res chain seq x y z
N MET A 1 13.83 -9.68 0.83
CA MET A 1 13.80 -9.93 2.30
C MET A 1 14.37 -11.28 2.75
N ARG A 2 14.27 -12.40 2.01
CA ARG A 2 14.81 -13.70 2.48
C ARG A 2 16.32 -13.67 2.79
N GLU A 3 17.06 -12.84 2.05
CA GLU A 3 18.50 -12.68 2.22
C GLU A 3 18.90 -11.62 3.26
N LEU A 4 17.93 -10.90 3.84
CA LEU A 4 18.21 -9.83 4.79
C LEU A 4 19.15 -10.28 5.93
N PRO A 5 18.95 -11.44 6.58
CA PRO A 5 19.85 -11.88 7.66
C PRO A 5 21.32 -12.00 7.25
N ARG A 6 21.61 -12.33 5.98
CA ARG A 6 22.99 -12.47 5.48
C ARG A 6 23.64 -11.12 5.20
N ARG A 7 22.86 -10.05 5.07
CA ARG A 7 23.32 -8.69 4.78
C ARG A 7 23.55 -7.86 6.04
N LEU A 8 23.03 -8.32 7.18
CA LEU A 8 23.30 -7.69 8.47
C LEU A 8 24.80 -7.77 8.81
N GLY A 9 25.30 -6.79 9.57
CA GLY A 9 26.71 -6.66 9.95
C GLY A 9 27.59 -5.97 8.92
N HIS A 10 27.07 -5.64 7.74
CA HIS A 10 27.82 -5.02 6.64
C HIS A 10 27.41 -3.56 6.37
N SER A 11 26.30 -3.10 6.93
CA SER A 11 25.81 -1.73 6.75
C SER A 11 25.21 -1.21 8.05
N VAL A 12 25.82 -0.13 8.57
CA VAL A 12 25.40 0.53 9.81
C VAL A 12 23.94 0.99 9.72
N ALA A 13 23.53 1.54 8.58
CA ALA A 13 22.14 1.97 8.36
C ALA A 13 21.17 0.77 8.38
N LEU A 14 21.51 -0.32 7.70
CA LEU A 14 20.65 -1.51 7.68
C LEU A 14 20.51 -2.16 9.05
N ASP A 15 21.61 -2.25 9.79
CA ASP A 15 21.64 -2.84 11.13
C ASP A 15 20.83 -2.00 12.12
N ALA A 16 21.03 -0.67 12.11
CA ALA A 16 20.27 0.25 12.94
C ALA A 16 18.77 0.21 12.62
N SER A 17 18.39 0.26 11.34
CA SER A 17 16.99 0.16 10.91
C SER A 17 16.35 -1.18 11.27
N THR A 18 17.09 -2.27 11.15
CA THR A 18 16.62 -3.61 11.57
C THR A 18 16.40 -3.67 13.07
N ALA A 19 17.33 -3.14 13.86
CA ALA A 19 17.21 -3.09 15.32
C ALA A 19 16.00 -2.23 15.76
N ALA A 20 15.80 -1.07 15.13
CA ALA A 20 14.63 -0.22 15.38
C ALA A 20 13.32 -0.94 15.05
N PHE A 21 13.24 -1.56 13.87
CA PHE A 21 12.05 -2.30 13.42
C PHE A 21 11.69 -3.46 14.37
N VAL A 22 12.68 -4.26 14.77
CA VAL A 22 12.47 -5.39 15.71
C VAL A 22 12.06 -4.89 17.10
N SER A 23 12.65 -3.78 17.57
CA SER A 23 12.29 -3.17 18.85
C SER A 23 10.86 -2.62 18.83
N ALA A 24 10.47 -1.93 17.75
CA ALA A 24 9.11 -1.44 17.54
C ALA A 24 8.07 -2.57 17.49
N LEU A 25 8.39 -3.65 16.79
CA LEU A 25 7.52 -4.83 16.70
C LEU A 25 7.29 -5.47 18.08
N ARG A 26 8.33 -5.53 18.93
CA ARG A 26 8.21 -6.08 20.29
C ARG A 26 7.27 -5.22 21.14
N ASP A 27 7.41 -3.90 21.05
CA ASP A 27 6.66 -2.93 21.84
C ASP A 27 5.21 -2.76 21.33
N LEU A 28 4.89 -3.26 20.12
CA LEU A 28 3.52 -3.24 19.60
C LEU A 28 2.53 -3.97 20.52
N ARG A 29 2.95 -5.05 21.19
CA ARG A 29 2.10 -5.80 22.12
C ARG A 29 1.62 -4.95 23.29
N THR A 30 2.44 -3.99 23.72
CA THR A 30 2.13 -3.08 24.83
C THR A 30 1.57 -1.74 24.34
N ARG A 31 1.58 -1.48 23.02
CA ARG A 31 1.18 -0.22 22.38
C ARG A 31 1.83 1.03 22.97
N GLN A 32 2.99 0.85 23.56
CA GLN A 32 3.75 1.92 24.19
C GLN A 32 5.21 1.73 23.79
N PRO A 33 5.71 2.54 22.84
CA PRO A 33 7.12 2.54 22.51
C PRO A 33 7.93 2.88 23.76
N THR A 34 8.90 2.03 24.09
CA THR A 34 9.83 2.31 25.18
C THR A 34 10.81 3.41 24.78
N PRO A 35 11.38 4.17 25.74
CA PRO A 35 12.44 5.15 25.44
C PRO A 35 13.62 4.53 24.66
N ASP A 36 13.96 3.27 24.93
CA ASP A 36 14.95 2.50 24.19
C ASP A 36 14.57 2.29 22.72
N THR A 37 13.32 1.88 22.45
CA THR A 37 12.82 1.73 21.08
C THR A 37 12.81 3.05 20.32
N ILE A 38 12.39 4.14 20.96
CA ILE A 38 12.45 5.49 20.37
C ILE A 38 13.90 5.87 20.06
N GLY A 39 14.82 5.64 21.00
CA GLY A 39 16.25 5.87 20.81
C GLY A 39 16.84 5.10 19.62
N LYS A 40 16.46 3.83 19.46
CA LYS A 40 16.85 3.02 18.29
C LYS A 40 16.30 3.57 16.98
N TYR A 41 15.04 4.00 16.96
CA TYR A 41 14.43 4.58 15.77
C TYR A 41 15.10 5.89 15.35
N VAL A 42 15.36 6.79 16.30
CA VAL A 42 16.12 8.03 16.04
C VAL A 42 17.54 7.70 15.55
N GLY A 43 18.21 6.73 16.19
CA GLY A 43 19.52 6.25 15.75
C GLY A 43 19.51 5.69 14.31
N ALA A 44 18.46 4.96 13.94
CA ALA A 44 18.26 4.46 12.58
C ALA A 44 18.08 5.59 11.57
N LEU A 45 17.28 6.61 11.89
CA LEU A 45 17.11 7.81 11.06
C LEU A 45 18.46 8.52 10.83
N SER A 46 19.25 8.72 11.88
CA SER A 46 20.58 9.33 11.76
C SER A 46 21.54 8.49 10.92
N ALA A 47 21.52 7.16 11.06
CA ALA A 47 22.35 6.26 10.28
C ALA A 47 21.96 6.28 8.79
N VAL A 48 20.66 6.26 8.49
CA VAL A 48 20.13 6.39 7.12
C VAL A 48 20.53 7.74 6.51
N GLN A 49 20.37 8.85 7.23
CA GLN A 49 20.78 10.17 6.77
C GLN A 49 22.27 10.22 6.43
N LYS A 50 23.12 9.63 7.28
CA LYS A 50 24.56 9.53 7.02
C LYS A 50 24.87 8.71 5.77
N SER A 51 24.21 7.56 5.60
CA SER A 51 24.39 6.73 4.39
C SER A 51 23.90 7.43 3.12
N LEU A 52 22.81 8.21 3.18
CA LEU A 52 22.34 9.00 2.05
C LEU A 52 23.28 10.14 1.68
N GLY A 53 24.05 10.67 2.64
CA GLY A 53 25.06 11.70 2.42
C GLY A 53 26.39 11.20 1.86
N ASP A 54 26.60 9.89 1.79
CA ASP A 54 27.83 9.26 1.28
C ASP A 54 27.56 8.60 -0.07
N GLU A 55 28.16 9.11 -1.14
CA GLU A 55 27.97 8.60 -2.51
C GLU A 55 28.24 7.10 -2.66
N SER A 56 29.15 6.54 -1.84
CA SER A 56 29.49 5.12 -1.90
C SER A 56 28.39 4.22 -1.34
N THR A 57 27.54 4.73 -0.44
CA THR A 57 26.49 3.95 0.23
C THR A 57 25.07 4.40 -0.09
N ALA A 58 24.86 5.63 -0.57
CA ALA A 58 23.55 6.24 -0.81
C ALA A 58 22.64 5.39 -1.71
N TYR A 59 23.22 4.77 -2.74
CA TYR A 59 22.52 3.97 -3.74
C TYR A 59 22.87 2.48 -3.65
N SER A 60 22.99 1.98 -2.42
CA SER A 60 23.15 0.55 -2.14
C SER A 60 21.81 -0.14 -1.86
N ALA A 61 21.78 -1.47 -1.98
CA ALA A 61 20.60 -2.25 -1.61
C ALA A 61 20.29 -2.15 -0.12
N GLU A 62 21.34 -2.06 0.69
CA GLU A 62 21.30 -1.92 2.13
C GLU A 62 20.64 -0.60 2.54
N THR A 63 21.00 0.53 1.90
CA THR A 63 20.39 1.83 2.17
C THR A 63 18.92 1.86 1.77
N LEU A 64 18.54 1.35 0.59
CA LEU A 64 17.14 1.27 0.21
C LEU A 64 16.34 0.41 1.20
N CYS A 65 16.91 -0.71 1.66
CA CYS A 65 16.26 -1.58 2.63
C CYS A 65 16.14 -0.92 4.00
N ALA A 66 17.15 -0.17 4.42
CA ALA A 66 17.15 0.58 5.67
C ALA A 66 16.04 1.64 5.69
N VAL A 67 15.87 2.40 4.59
CA VAL A 67 14.77 3.37 4.43
C VAL A 67 13.41 2.66 4.48
N PHE A 68 13.26 1.55 3.76
CA PHE A 68 12.03 0.76 3.76
C PHE A 68 11.65 0.25 5.15
N LEU A 69 12.63 -0.24 5.94
CA LEU A 69 12.40 -0.71 7.30
C LEU A 69 12.03 0.41 8.28
N VAL A 70 12.64 1.60 8.15
CA VAL A 70 12.26 2.79 8.92
C VAL A 70 10.81 3.17 8.62
N MET A 71 10.45 3.25 7.33
CA MET A 71 9.08 3.52 6.91
C MET A 71 8.10 2.49 7.47
N ALA A 72 8.45 1.19 7.43
CA ALA A 72 7.59 0.13 7.93
C ALA A 72 7.46 0.11 9.47
N ALA A 73 8.47 0.60 10.21
CA ALA A 73 8.41 0.69 11.67
C ALA A 73 7.61 1.90 12.15
N GLN A 74 7.57 2.98 11.37
CA GLN A 74 6.98 4.25 11.77
C GLN A 74 5.52 4.14 12.27
N PRO A 75 4.60 3.40 11.63
CA PRO A 75 3.21 3.31 12.10
C PRO A 75 3.05 2.78 13.53
N TRP A 76 4.05 2.08 14.07
CA TRP A 76 4.03 1.53 15.43
C TRP A 76 4.65 2.46 16.47
N LEU A 77 5.34 3.51 16.00
CA LEU A 77 6.12 4.43 16.81
C LEU A 77 5.58 5.85 16.79
N SER A 78 4.86 6.22 15.72
CA SER A 78 4.27 7.54 15.57
C SER A 78 3.24 7.80 16.67
N MET A 79 3.33 9.01 17.23
CA MET A 79 2.35 9.54 18.17
C MET A 79 1.21 10.21 17.40
N LYS A 80 0.04 10.30 18.05
CA LYS A 80 -1.12 10.98 17.45
C LYS A 80 -0.75 12.42 17.09
N GLY A 81 -0.92 12.77 15.81
CA GLY A 81 -0.63 14.11 15.28
C GLY A 81 0.78 14.32 14.72
N ASP A 82 1.63 13.28 14.72
CA ASP A 82 2.96 13.38 14.12
C ASP A 82 2.89 13.70 12.61
N ARG A 83 3.73 14.64 12.17
CA ARG A 83 3.96 14.86 10.74
C ARG A 83 4.73 13.67 10.19
N HIS A 84 4.11 12.97 9.24
CA HIS A 84 4.73 11.80 8.64
C HIS A 84 5.74 12.28 7.56
N PRO A 85 7.01 11.87 7.61
CA PRO A 85 7.94 12.10 6.51
C PRO A 85 7.41 11.39 5.26
N SER A 86 7.52 12.02 4.09
CA SER A 86 7.24 11.33 2.82
C SER A 86 8.42 10.41 2.49
N HIS A 87 8.41 9.22 3.08
CA HIS A 87 9.37 8.17 2.78
C HIS A 87 9.28 7.73 1.32
N GLY A 88 8.08 7.75 0.72
CA GLY A 88 7.89 7.45 -0.70
C GLY A 88 8.61 8.43 -1.61
N LEU A 89 8.68 9.72 -1.27
CA LEU A 89 9.47 10.70 -2.02
C LEU A 89 10.97 10.36 -1.99
N GLY A 90 11.51 10.10 -0.80
CA GLY A 90 12.92 9.67 -0.66
C GLY A 90 13.21 8.37 -1.42
N MET A 91 12.34 7.37 -1.27
CA MET A 91 12.46 6.10 -1.98
C MET A 91 12.36 6.25 -3.51
N SER A 92 11.51 7.16 -4.01
CA SER A 92 11.39 7.42 -5.46
C SER A 92 12.69 7.97 -6.06
N HIS A 93 13.39 8.85 -5.34
CA HIS A 93 14.71 9.34 -5.75
C HIS A 93 15.76 8.23 -5.79
N LEU A 94 15.77 7.36 -4.78
CA LEU A 94 16.68 6.21 -4.76
C LEU A 94 16.38 5.25 -5.91
N LEU A 95 15.11 4.91 -6.12
CA LEU A 95 14.67 4.02 -7.21
C LEU A 95 15.11 4.55 -8.57
N LYS A 96 14.90 5.86 -8.82
CA LYS A 96 15.33 6.53 -10.06
C LYS A 96 16.82 6.28 -10.37
N MET A 97 17.69 6.32 -9.35
CA MET A 97 19.12 6.10 -9.53
C MET A 97 19.48 4.61 -9.61
N LEU A 98 18.75 3.74 -8.90
CA LEU A 98 19.03 2.31 -8.82
C LEU A 98 18.58 1.54 -10.08
N VAL A 99 17.50 1.96 -10.75
CA VAL A 99 17.01 1.28 -11.97
C VAL A 99 18.03 1.28 -13.11
N ASP A 100 18.83 2.33 -13.22
CA ASP A 100 19.85 2.46 -14.28
C ASP A 100 21.09 1.61 -14.00
N ARG A 101 21.32 1.20 -12.74
CA ARG A 101 22.45 0.36 -12.36
C ARG A 101 22.27 -1.13 -12.70
N GLN A 102 21.11 -1.51 -13.23
CA GLN A 102 20.74 -2.90 -13.60
C GLN A 102 21.20 -3.98 -12.60
N PRO A 103 20.47 -4.18 -11.49
CA PRO A 103 20.94 -5.09 -10.45
C PRO A 103 20.97 -6.54 -10.92
N HIS A 104 22.18 -7.13 -10.92
CA HIS A 104 22.37 -8.58 -11.00
C HIS A 104 21.89 -9.30 -9.73
N ASP A 105 21.78 -8.56 -8.63
CA ASP A 105 21.34 -9.04 -7.33
C ASP A 105 19.81 -9.20 -7.25
N ASP A 106 19.34 -10.43 -7.00
CA ASP A 106 17.93 -10.75 -6.86
C ASP A 106 17.29 -10.12 -5.61
N PHE A 107 18.06 -9.87 -4.54
CA PHE A 107 17.57 -9.18 -3.35
C PHE A 107 17.19 -7.75 -3.69
N LEU A 108 18.10 -7.01 -4.34
CA LEU A 108 17.85 -5.64 -4.76
C LEU A 108 16.69 -5.57 -5.76
N ARG A 109 16.63 -6.48 -6.74
CA ARG A 109 15.49 -6.55 -7.68
C ARG A 109 14.16 -6.75 -6.95
N THR A 110 14.13 -7.67 -5.99
CA THR A 110 12.91 -7.95 -5.19
C THR A 110 12.51 -6.74 -4.36
N LEU A 111 13.49 -6.09 -3.74
CA LEU A 111 13.29 -4.91 -2.91
C LEU A 111 12.76 -3.74 -3.73
N MET A 112 13.38 -3.45 -4.88
CA MET A 112 12.94 -2.38 -5.77
C MET A 112 11.50 -2.56 -6.22
N ALA A 113 11.11 -3.75 -6.68
CA ALA A 113 9.72 -4.00 -7.08
C ALA A 113 8.74 -3.81 -5.91
N SER A 114 9.10 -4.27 -4.70
CA SER A 114 8.27 -4.10 -3.50
C SER A 114 8.11 -2.62 -3.12
N VAL A 115 9.21 -1.86 -3.13
CA VAL A 115 9.23 -0.43 -2.81
C VAL A 115 8.48 0.37 -3.88
N THR A 116 8.59 0.00 -5.15
CA THR A 116 7.86 0.64 -6.25
C THR A 116 6.35 0.62 -6.02
N VAL A 117 5.78 -0.52 -5.57
CA VAL A 117 4.33 -0.57 -5.24
C VAL A 117 3.99 0.42 -4.13
N VAL A 118 4.81 0.50 -3.08
CA VAL A 118 4.60 1.46 -1.98
C VAL A 118 4.66 2.90 -2.48
N VAL A 119 5.64 3.22 -3.33
CA VAL A 119 5.82 4.57 -3.91
C VAL A 119 4.64 4.93 -4.83
N ILE A 120 4.14 4.00 -5.63
CA ILE A 120 2.94 4.20 -6.47
C ILE A 120 1.72 4.50 -5.57
N LEU A 121 1.50 3.70 -4.52
CA LEU A 121 0.37 3.90 -3.63
C LEU A 121 0.46 5.22 -2.85
N GLU A 122 1.65 5.65 -2.43
CA GLU A 122 1.86 6.97 -1.82
C GLU A 122 1.62 8.10 -2.83
N ASN A 123 2.02 7.91 -4.10
CA ASN A 123 1.84 8.91 -5.15
C ASN A 123 0.37 9.24 -5.46
N ILE A 124 -0.56 8.33 -5.18
CA ILE A 124 -2.01 8.59 -5.25
C ILE A 124 -2.35 9.87 -4.46
N PHE A 125 -1.71 10.05 -3.31
CA PHE A 125 -1.99 11.15 -2.39
C PHE A 125 -0.89 12.21 -2.34
N ASN A 126 0.34 11.88 -2.77
CA ASN A 126 1.46 12.80 -2.81
C ASN A 126 1.91 13.06 -4.26
N PRO A 127 1.44 14.15 -4.89
CA PRO A 127 1.80 14.49 -6.27
C PRO A 127 3.26 14.96 -6.42
N ALA A 128 3.99 15.23 -5.33
CA ALA A 128 5.41 15.57 -5.39
C ALA A 128 6.28 14.39 -5.83
N ILE A 129 5.76 13.16 -5.73
CA ILE A 129 6.44 11.96 -6.22
C ILE A 129 6.32 11.91 -7.75
N ALA A 130 7.45 11.97 -8.45
CA ALA A 130 7.50 11.80 -9.90
C ALA A 130 7.87 10.35 -10.25
N LEU A 131 6.94 9.59 -10.84
CA LEU A 131 7.18 8.20 -11.27
C LEU A 131 7.94 8.12 -12.61
N GLU A 132 7.69 9.05 -13.53
CA GLU A 132 8.44 9.12 -14.78
C GLU A 132 9.75 9.90 -14.62
N PRO A 133 10.81 9.58 -15.39
CA PRO A 133 10.86 8.59 -16.46
C PRO A 133 11.44 7.23 -16.01
N TRP A 134 11.38 6.88 -14.72
CA TRP A 134 12.10 5.69 -14.21
C TRP A 134 11.21 4.47 -14.04
N ILE A 135 9.91 4.65 -13.87
CA ILE A 135 8.97 3.58 -13.50
C ILE A 135 8.95 2.42 -14.52
N HIS A 136 9.03 2.73 -15.81
CA HIS A 136 9.05 1.72 -16.88
C HIS A 136 10.33 0.88 -16.92
N LYS A 137 11.39 1.29 -16.20
CA LYS A 137 12.66 0.55 -16.10
C LYS A 137 12.66 -0.46 -14.96
N VAL A 138 11.66 -0.42 -14.07
CA VAL A 138 11.52 -1.41 -13.00
C VAL A 138 11.15 -2.74 -13.64
N ARG A 139 12.02 -3.73 -13.48
CA ARG A 139 11.77 -5.08 -14.02
C ARG A 139 10.67 -5.78 -13.21
N PRO A 140 9.79 -6.55 -13.87
CA PRO A 140 8.86 -7.44 -13.17
C PRO A 140 9.60 -8.42 -12.25
N LEU A 141 8.91 -8.83 -11.18
CA LEU A 141 9.41 -9.89 -10.28
C LEU A 141 9.40 -11.25 -10.95
N THR A 142 8.52 -11.44 -11.93
CA THR A 142 8.31 -12.70 -12.66
C THR A 142 9.12 -12.72 -13.95
N SER A 143 9.73 -13.86 -14.23
CA SER A 143 10.24 -14.18 -15.56
C SER A 143 9.10 -14.52 -16.52
N ARG A 144 9.37 -14.44 -17.84
CA ARG A 144 8.40 -14.84 -18.88
C ARG A 144 7.94 -16.29 -18.75
N GLU A 145 8.81 -17.17 -18.23
CA GLU A 145 8.49 -18.57 -17.99
C GLU A 145 7.50 -18.72 -16.83
N GLU A 146 7.71 -17.98 -15.74
CA GLU A 146 6.79 -17.95 -14.59
C GLU A 146 5.43 -17.35 -14.97
N GLU A 147 5.41 -16.30 -15.80
CA GLU A 147 4.16 -15.75 -16.36
C GLU A 147 3.42 -16.78 -17.21
N ALA A 148 4.12 -17.48 -18.12
CA ALA A 148 3.52 -18.53 -18.92
C ALA A 148 3.01 -19.70 -18.07
N ALA A 149 3.70 -20.05 -17.00
CA ALA A 149 3.27 -21.07 -16.04
C ALA A 149 2.03 -20.61 -15.25
N ALA A 150 1.99 -19.36 -14.80
CA ALA A 150 0.84 -18.77 -14.13
C ALA A 150 -0.40 -18.79 -15.05
N LEU A 151 -0.25 -18.40 -16.32
CA LEU A 151 -1.33 -18.44 -17.30
C LEU A 151 -1.89 -19.85 -17.51
N LYS A 152 -1.04 -20.88 -17.52
CA LYS A 152 -1.48 -22.30 -17.60
C LYS A 152 -2.30 -22.73 -16.38
N LEU A 153 -2.11 -22.07 -15.23
CA LEU A 153 -2.89 -22.27 -14.01
C LEU A 153 -4.15 -21.38 -13.97
N GLY A 154 -4.46 -20.66 -15.06
CA GLY A 154 -5.57 -19.72 -15.14
C GLY A 154 -5.34 -18.41 -14.39
N LEU A 155 -4.09 -18.13 -13.99
CA LEU A 155 -3.73 -16.89 -13.32
C LEU A 155 -3.36 -15.83 -14.36
N ASN A 156 -4.14 -14.75 -14.39
CA ASN A 156 -3.82 -13.56 -15.16
C ASN A 156 -3.63 -12.39 -14.20
N PHE A 157 -2.42 -11.87 -14.11
CA PHE A 157 -2.07 -10.74 -13.25
C PHE A 157 -1.81 -9.46 -14.07
N ARG A 158 -2.32 -9.37 -15.30
CA ARG A 158 -2.17 -8.19 -16.16
C ARG A 158 -2.67 -6.91 -15.48
N SER A 159 -3.76 -7.02 -14.73
CA SER A 159 -4.29 -5.94 -13.89
C SER A 159 -3.40 -5.54 -12.71
N LEU A 160 -2.35 -6.29 -12.39
CA LEU A 160 -1.33 -5.95 -11.40
C LEU A 160 0.04 -5.64 -12.02
N ASP A 161 0.13 -5.56 -13.36
CA ASP A 161 1.37 -5.17 -14.02
C ASP A 161 1.75 -3.74 -13.63
N MET A 162 3.06 -3.50 -13.47
CA MET A 162 3.58 -2.19 -13.08
C MET A 162 3.15 -1.07 -14.02
N ALA A 163 2.96 -1.36 -15.32
CA ALA A 163 2.48 -0.40 -16.31
C ALA A 163 1.02 0.06 -16.08
N TRP A 164 0.21 -0.76 -15.41
CA TRP A 164 -1.16 -0.41 -15.03
C TRP A 164 -1.21 0.19 -13.63
N LEU A 165 -0.43 -0.36 -12.69
CA LEU A 165 -0.30 0.20 -11.35
C LEU A 165 0.24 1.64 -11.39
N SER A 166 1.23 1.94 -12.23
CA SER A 166 1.82 3.28 -12.34
C SER A 166 0.84 4.35 -12.83
N LYS A 167 -0.25 3.96 -13.50
CA LYS A 167 -1.30 4.88 -13.94
C LYS A 167 -2.26 5.25 -12.82
N LEU A 168 -2.39 4.41 -11.78
CA LEU A 168 -3.38 4.59 -10.71
C LEU A 168 -3.40 6.01 -10.12
N PRO A 169 -2.26 6.65 -9.81
CA PRO A 169 -2.28 8.00 -9.26
C PRO A 169 -2.96 9.01 -10.18
N GLU A 170 -2.78 8.90 -11.49
CA GLU A 170 -3.40 9.80 -12.47
C GLU A 170 -4.88 9.47 -12.68
N LEU A 171 -5.22 8.18 -12.78
CA LEU A 171 -6.60 7.72 -12.91
C LEU A 171 -7.46 8.14 -11.72
N ILE A 172 -6.88 8.12 -10.52
CA ILE A 172 -7.57 8.50 -9.28
C ILE A 172 -7.72 10.02 -9.16
N ARG A 173 -6.68 10.79 -9.50
CA ARG A 173 -6.69 12.25 -9.33
C ARG A 173 -7.47 12.99 -10.40
N ASN A 174 -7.49 12.47 -11.63
CA ASN A 174 -8.15 13.08 -12.79
C ASN A 174 -9.09 12.07 -13.47
N PRO A 175 -10.11 11.59 -12.76
CA PRO A 175 -10.85 10.40 -13.17
C PRO A 175 -11.78 10.66 -14.35
N VAL A 176 -12.33 11.87 -14.48
CA VAL A 176 -13.21 12.24 -15.59
C VAL A 176 -12.43 12.27 -16.90
N GLU A 177 -11.26 12.91 -16.92
CA GLU A 177 -10.36 12.96 -18.08
C GLU A 177 -9.88 11.57 -18.49
N ASN A 178 -9.76 10.66 -17.51
CA ASN A 178 -9.27 9.31 -17.71
C ASN A 178 -10.37 8.23 -17.81
N SER A 179 -11.63 8.64 -18.01
CA SER A 179 -12.81 7.76 -18.04
C SER A 179 -12.66 6.50 -18.91
N ALA A 180 -12.09 6.63 -20.11
CA ALA A 180 -11.89 5.50 -21.02
C ALA A 180 -10.84 4.51 -20.48
N THR A 181 -9.75 5.02 -19.91
CA THR A 181 -8.70 4.21 -19.31
C THR A 181 -9.19 3.50 -18.04
N ILE A 182 -9.99 4.18 -17.22
CA ILE A 182 -10.63 3.57 -16.03
C ILE A 182 -11.53 2.42 -16.46
N ARG A 183 -12.37 2.61 -17.48
CA ARG A 183 -13.25 1.54 -17.98
C ARG A 183 -12.44 0.34 -18.45
N ALA A 184 -11.43 0.55 -19.29
CA ALA A 184 -10.58 -0.53 -19.79
C ALA A 184 -9.86 -1.27 -18.64
N TYR A 185 -9.40 -0.55 -17.62
CA TYR A 185 -8.76 -1.16 -16.46
C TYR A 185 -9.76 -1.97 -15.63
N TYR A 186 -10.96 -1.44 -15.42
CA TYR A 186 -12.02 -2.16 -14.70
C TYR A 186 -12.44 -3.45 -15.42
N GLU A 187 -12.64 -3.41 -16.75
CA GLU A 187 -12.95 -4.58 -17.57
C GLU A 187 -11.86 -5.66 -17.50
N MET A 188 -10.59 -5.24 -17.47
CA MET A 188 -9.46 -6.15 -17.26
C MET A 188 -9.51 -6.82 -15.87
N ILE A 189 -9.82 -6.07 -14.82
CA ILE A 189 -9.98 -6.62 -13.46
C ILE A 189 -11.16 -7.60 -13.39
N GLN A 190 -12.29 -7.28 -14.03
CA GLN A 190 -13.45 -8.20 -14.09
C GLN A 190 -13.08 -9.54 -14.73
N THR A 191 -12.15 -9.53 -15.68
CA THR A 191 -11.63 -10.74 -16.33
C THR A 191 -10.63 -11.49 -15.44
N ASP A 192 -9.70 -10.78 -14.81
CA ASP A 192 -8.57 -11.35 -14.08
C ASP A 192 -8.97 -11.87 -12.68
N TYR A 193 -9.77 -11.10 -11.96
CA TYR A 193 -10.03 -11.30 -10.53
C TYR A 193 -10.67 -12.66 -10.19
N PRO A 194 -11.67 -13.18 -10.93
CA PRO A 194 -12.28 -14.48 -10.61
C PRO A 194 -11.26 -15.63 -10.63
N GLY A 195 -10.29 -15.60 -11.55
CA GLY A 195 -9.21 -16.58 -11.62
C GLY A 195 -8.24 -16.47 -10.45
N ILE A 196 -7.86 -15.24 -10.09
CA ILE A 196 -7.04 -14.95 -8.92
C ILE A 196 -7.72 -15.47 -7.65
N LYS A 197 -8.98 -15.08 -7.40
CA LYS A 197 -9.73 -15.53 -6.22
C LYS A 197 -9.78 -17.06 -6.13
N ARG A 198 -10.19 -17.73 -7.21
CA ARG A 198 -10.29 -19.20 -7.25
C ARG A 198 -8.97 -19.88 -6.92
N PHE A 199 -7.86 -19.36 -7.44
CA PHE A 199 -6.54 -19.90 -7.15
C PHE A 199 -6.13 -19.67 -5.70
N GLY A 200 -6.42 -18.49 -5.15
CA GLY A 200 -6.26 -18.20 -3.73
C GLY A 200 -6.96 -19.24 -2.86
N ASP A 201 -8.25 -19.45 -3.11
CA ASP A 201 -9.08 -20.36 -2.34
C ASP A 201 -8.66 -21.83 -2.51
N SER A 202 -8.42 -22.26 -3.76
CA SER A 202 -8.25 -23.70 -4.07
C SER A 202 -6.81 -24.18 -3.95
N VAL A 203 -5.82 -23.29 -4.05
CA VAL A 203 -4.39 -23.65 -4.09
C VAL A 203 -3.64 -23.06 -2.92
N ILE A 204 -3.80 -21.77 -2.65
CA ILE A 204 -3.04 -21.11 -1.60
C ILE A 204 -3.59 -21.50 -0.23
N GLU A 205 -4.90 -21.34 0.00
CA GLU A 205 -5.52 -21.68 1.29
C GLU A 205 -5.47 -23.19 1.56
N ALA A 206 -5.66 -24.02 0.54
CA ALA A 206 -5.55 -25.48 0.66
C ALA A 206 -4.16 -25.97 1.11
N ARG A 207 -3.10 -25.18 0.90
CA ARG A 207 -1.74 -25.50 1.39
C ARG A 207 -1.51 -25.09 2.84
N CYS A 208 -2.43 -24.33 3.42
CA CYS A 208 -2.31 -23.72 4.74
C CYS A 208 -3.17 -24.44 5.79
N VAL A 209 -3.36 -25.75 5.62
CA VAL A 209 -4.11 -26.59 6.55
C VAL A 209 -3.30 -26.84 7.82
N GLY A 210 -3.92 -26.59 8.98
CA GLY A 210 -3.36 -26.83 10.30
C GLY A 210 -3.11 -25.55 11.10
N PRO A 211 -2.57 -25.67 12.34
CA PRO A 211 -2.31 -24.52 13.20
C PRO A 211 -1.33 -23.53 12.52
N PRO A 212 -1.59 -22.21 12.50
CA PRO A 212 -0.72 -21.23 11.85
C PRO A 212 0.74 -21.25 12.31
N THR A 213 0.99 -21.65 13.56
CA THR A 213 2.34 -21.76 14.17
C THR A 213 3.14 -22.96 13.65
N SER A 214 2.48 -23.92 12.99
CA SER A 214 3.10 -25.15 12.50
C SER A 214 3.35 -25.14 10.99
N LEU A 215 2.82 -24.14 10.28
CA LEU A 215 2.95 -24.05 8.83
C LEU A 215 4.41 -23.76 8.41
N PRO A 216 4.92 -24.44 7.36
CA PRO A 216 6.25 -24.14 6.85
C PRO A 216 6.37 -22.67 6.44
N LEU A 217 7.47 -22.00 6.82
CA LEU A 217 7.69 -20.57 6.53
C LEU A 217 7.56 -20.21 5.04
N ARG A 218 7.92 -21.12 4.14
CA ARG A 218 7.75 -20.93 2.69
C ARG A 218 6.29 -20.80 2.27
N VAL A 219 5.39 -21.55 2.92
CA VAL A 219 3.95 -21.56 2.68
C VAL A 219 3.34 -20.27 3.21
N VAL A 220 3.67 -19.90 4.45
CA VAL A 220 3.22 -18.64 5.06
C VAL A 220 3.63 -17.44 4.20
N ARG A 221 4.89 -17.41 3.74
CA ARG A 221 5.38 -16.34 2.85
C ARG A 221 4.62 -16.27 1.53
N ALA A 222 4.42 -17.41 0.87
CA ALA A 222 3.68 -17.47 -0.39
C ALA A 222 2.24 -16.97 -0.22
N GLN A 223 1.58 -17.37 0.87
CA GLN A 223 0.23 -16.91 1.17
C GLN A 223 0.17 -15.42 1.49
N THR A 224 1.09 -14.89 2.30
CA THR A 224 1.16 -13.44 2.57
C THR A 224 1.38 -12.63 1.30
N GLN A 225 2.25 -13.09 0.40
CA GLN A 225 2.48 -12.43 -0.89
C GLN A 225 1.22 -12.46 -1.76
N PHE A 226 0.53 -13.61 -1.79
CA PHE A 226 -0.71 -13.75 -2.54
C PHE A 226 -1.83 -12.86 -1.97
N HIS A 227 -2.01 -12.85 -0.64
CA HIS A 227 -2.96 -11.97 0.04
C HIS A 227 -2.67 -10.49 -0.23
N ALA A 228 -1.39 -10.09 -0.24
CA ALA A 228 -1.02 -8.73 -0.60
C ALA A 228 -1.42 -8.37 -2.04
N ALA A 229 -1.17 -9.26 -3.01
CA ALA A 229 -1.59 -9.06 -4.40
C ALA A 229 -3.11 -9.00 -4.54
N GLN A 230 -3.83 -9.94 -3.91
CA GLN A 230 -5.30 -9.99 -3.90
C GLN A 230 -5.90 -8.73 -3.24
N CYS A 231 -5.29 -8.23 -2.18
CA CYS A 231 -5.69 -7.02 -1.48
C CYS A 231 -5.55 -5.78 -2.38
N VAL A 232 -4.44 -5.66 -3.11
CA VAL A 232 -4.20 -4.54 -4.03
C VAL A 232 -5.24 -4.56 -5.15
N ILE A 233 -5.43 -5.69 -5.83
CA ILE A 233 -6.41 -5.78 -6.93
C ILE A 233 -7.85 -5.53 -6.43
N LEU A 234 -8.23 -6.04 -5.26
CA LEU A 234 -9.54 -5.78 -4.66
C LEU A 234 -9.75 -4.29 -4.37
N SER A 235 -8.74 -3.63 -3.80
CA SER A 235 -8.82 -2.19 -3.50
C SER A 235 -9.02 -1.37 -4.77
N ILE A 236 -8.30 -1.72 -5.85
CA ILE A 236 -8.47 -1.09 -7.16
C ILE A 236 -9.86 -1.41 -7.73
N ALA A 237 -10.30 -2.68 -7.68
CA ALA A 237 -11.59 -3.12 -8.18
C ALA A 237 -12.75 -2.34 -7.54
N ILE A 238 -12.72 -2.18 -6.21
CA ILE A 238 -13.73 -1.43 -5.46
C ILE A 238 -13.73 0.05 -5.87
N ALA A 239 -12.54 0.67 -5.95
CA ALA A 239 -12.43 2.08 -6.32
C ALA A 239 -12.91 2.35 -7.76
N LEU A 240 -12.50 1.53 -8.73
CA LEU A 240 -12.93 1.68 -10.11
C LEU A 240 -14.41 1.32 -10.30
N ASN A 241 -14.94 0.32 -9.58
CA ASN A 241 -16.37 0.01 -9.58
C ASN A 241 -17.20 1.21 -9.11
N ALA A 242 -16.77 1.87 -8.04
CA ALA A 242 -17.45 3.05 -7.51
C ALA A 242 -17.47 4.19 -8.56
N PHE A 243 -16.35 4.41 -9.26
CA PHE A 243 -16.27 5.34 -10.39
C PHE A 243 -17.27 5.00 -11.49
N VAL A 244 -17.20 3.75 -11.97
CA VAL A 244 -18.01 3.28 -13.10
C VAL A 244 -19.49 3.41 -12.76
N GLY A 245 -19.90 3.00 -11.57
CA GLY A 245 -21.29 3.09 -11.13
C GLY A 245 -21.80 4.52 -11.03
N LYS A 246 -20.95 5.48 -10.66
CA LYS A 246 -21.33 6.90 -10.58
C LYS A 246 -21.39 7.59 -11.94
N HIS A 247 -20.42 7.33 -12.81
CA HIS A 247 -20.24 8.10 -14.06
C HIS A 247 -20.85 7.44 -15.30
N PHE A 248 -21.00 6.12 -15.32
CA PHE A 248 -21.59 5.39 -16.46
C PHE A 248 -22.99 4.85 -16.16
N GLY A 249 -23.51 5.12 -14.97
CA GLY A 249 -24.83 4.72 -14.51
C GLY A 249 -24.82 3.39 -13.76
N PRO A 250 -25.77 3.18 -12.84
CA PRO A 250 -25.88 1.94 -12.09
C PRO A 250 -26.38 0.82 -13.00
N GLY A 251 -25.47 -0.08 -13.40
CA GLY A 251 -25.88 -1.41 -13.86
C GLY A 251 -26.11 -2.32 -12.65
N ASP A 252 -27.15 -3.15 -12.66
CA ASP A 252 -27.40 -4.14 -11.60
C ASP A 252 -26.19 -5.05 -11.37
N LEU A 253 -25.45 -5.36 -12.44
CA LEU A 253 -24.19 -6.10 -12.39
C LEU A 253 -23.11 -5.37 -11.57
N ALA A 254 -22.93 -4.06 -11.76
CA ALA A 254 -21.94 -3.28 -11.02
C ALA A 254 -22.27 -3.20 -9.52
N ALA A 255 -23.55 -3.21 -9.15
CA ALA A 255 -23.98 -3.26 -7.76
C ALA A 255 -23.70 -4.64 -7.12
N ALA A 256 -24.00 -5.72 -7.83
CA ALA A 256 -23.70 -7.08 -7.38
C ALA A 256 -22.18 -7.31 -7.23
N GLU A 257 -21.38 -6.83 -8.17
CA GLU A 257 -19.92 -6.89 -8.12
C GLU A 257 -19.36 -6.14 -6.92
N ARG A 258 -19.86 -4.93 -6.64
CA ARG A 258 -19.45 -4.17 -5.46
C ARG A 258 -19.70 -4.95 -4.16
N TYR A 259 -20.87 -5.57 -4.04
CA TYR A 259 -21.21 -6.40 -2.89
C TYR A 259 -20.25 -7.59 -2.76
N ALA A 260 -19.97 -8.27 -3.88
CA ALA A 260 -19.03 -9.40 -3.92
C ALA A 260 -17.61 -8.97 -3.53
N PHE A 261 -17.08 -7.87 -4.08
CA PHE A 261 -15.75 -7.37 -3.71
C PHE A 261 -15.66 -6.97 -2.24
N CYS A 262 -16.71 -6.37 -1.67
CA CYS A 262 -16.74 -6.06 -0.23
C CYS A 262 -16.76 -7.33 0.63
N ALA A 263 -17.51 -8.36 0.21
CA ALA A 263 -17.51 -9.66 0.90
C ALA A 263 -16.13 -10.33 0.83
N ASP A 264 -15.46 -10.25 -0.32
CA ASP A 264 -14.12 -10.82 -0.50
C ASP A 264 -13.06 -10.05 0.31
N ALA A 265 -13.21 -8.74 0.50
CA ALA A 265 -12.35 -7.94 1.37
C ALA A 265 -12.48 -8.36 2.85
N ILE A 266 -13.72 -8.58 3.31
CA ILE A 266 -14.02 -9.12 4.65
C ILE A 266 -13.37 -10.50 4.83
N GLU A 267 -13.58 -11.40 3.87
CA GLU A 267 -13.03 -12.76 3.92
C GLU A 267 -11.51 -12.76 3.96
N LEU A 268 -10.87 -11.93 3.12
CA LEU A 268 -9.42 -11.79 3.09
C LEU A 268 -8.87 -11.27 4.43
N ALA A 269 -9.56 -10.31 5.06
CA ALA A 269 -9.19 -9.79 6.37
C ALA A 269 -9.30 -10.86 7.46
N GLU A 270 -10.39 -11.62 7.53
CA GLU A 270 -10.55 -12.71 8.49
C GLU A 270 -9.44 -13.77 8.35
N ARG A 271 -9.11 -14.15 7.10
CA ARG A 271 -8.01 -15.09 6.82
C ARG A 271 -6.65 -14.55 7.26
N ALA A 272 -6.40 -13.25 7.09
CA ALA A 272 -5.13 -12.62 7.45
C ALA A 272 -5.05 -12.22 8.95
N ARG A 273 -6.16 -12.27 9.69
CA ARG A 273 -6.27 -11.75 11.07
C ARG A 273 -5.19 -12.26 12.02
N HIS A 274 -4.87 -13.54 11.95
CA HIS A 274 -3.88 -14.19 12.82
C HIS A 274 -2.42 -13.88 12.44
N ARG A 275 -2.19 -13.13 11.35
CA ARG A 275 -0.85 -12.77 10.85
C ARG A 275 -0.44 -11.34 11.13
N ARG A 276 -1.30 -10.59 11.80
CA ARG A 276 -0.99 -9.24 12.26
C ARG A 276 0.14 -9.26 13.29
N PRO A 277 0.96 -8.20 13.35
CA PRO A 277 0.92 -7.01 12.49
C PRO A 277 1.71 -7.17 11.17
N LEU A 278 2.57 -8.18 11.05
CA LEU A 278 3.58 -8.20 9.98
C LEU A 278 3.02 -8.64 8.63
N ALA A 279 2.30 -9.76 8.61
CA ALA A 279 1.91 -10.43 7.38
C ALA A 279 0.47 -10.07 6.94
N ALA A 280 -0.07 -8.98 7.48
CA ALA A 280 -1.41 -8.45 7.19
C ALA A 280 -1.43 -6.92 7.02
N ALA A 281 -0.27 -6.26 6.92
CA ALA A 281 -0.17 -4.80 6.80
C ALA A 281 -0.80 -4.19 5.53
N HIS A 282 -1.11 -5.02 4.53
CA HIS A 282 -1.81 -4.61 3.32
C HIS A 282 -3.34 -4.50 3.52
N ILE A 283 -3.91 -5.29 4.44
CA ILE A 283 -5.37 -5.43 4.64
C ILE A 283 -6.09 -4.11 4.96
N PRO A 284 -5.54 -3.19 5.78
CA PRO A 284 -6.21 -1.92 6.08
C PRO A 284 -6.67 -1.16 4.83
N LEU A 285 -5.87 -1.14 3.76
CA LEU A 285 -6.21 -0.45 2.52
C LEU A 285 -7.52 -1.00 1.90
N CYS A 286 -7.64 -2.32 1.85
CA CYS A 286 -8.80 -2.98 1.26
C CYS A 286 -10.04 -2.86 2.16
N LEU A 287 -9.89 -2.95 3.48
CA LEU A 287 -10.99 -2.72 4.43
C LEU A 287 -11.54 -1.29 4.32
N ILE A 288 -10.66 -0.29 4.23
CA ILE A 288 -11.05 1.11 4.06
C ILE A 288 -11.83 1.29 2.74
N ALA A 289 -11.30 0.76 1.63
CA ALA A 289 -11.98 0.84 0.34
C ALA A 289 -13.37 0.19 0.39
N ALA A 290 -13.48 -1.02 0.95
CA ALA A 290 -14.74 -1.73 1.11
C ALA A 290 -15.73 -0.99 2.01
N TRP A 291 -15.27 -0.42 3.14
CA TRP A 291 -16.14 0.31 4.08
C TRP A 291 -16.68 1.61 3.48
N LEU A 292 -15.88 2.31 2.67
CA LEU A 292 -16.32 3.50 1.95
C LEU A 292 -17.36 3.17 0.88
N SER A 293 -17.18 2.08 0.13
CA SER A 293 -18.05 1.74 -0.99
C SER A 293 -19.26 0.85 -0.63
N SER A 294 -19.24 0.13 0.49
CA SER A 294 -20.34 -0.78 0.85
C SER A 294 -21.63 0.00 1.13
N ARG A 295 -22.74 -0.48 0.58
CA ARG A 295 -24.09 0.07 0.79
C ARG A 295 -24.99 -0.86 1.59
N ASP A 296 -24.49 -2.03 1.95
CA ASP A 296 -25.23 -3.04 2.72
C ASP A 296 -24.95 -2.86 4.22
N ALA A 297 -26.02 -2.78 5.02
CA ALA A 297 -25.89 -2.51 6.46
C ALA A 297 -25.18 -3.63 7.22
N ALA A 298 -25.36 -4.90 6.82
CA ALA A 298 -24.70 -6.03 7.48
C ALA A 298 -23.20 -6.06 7.16
N GLN A 299 -22.83 -5.88 5.88
CA GLN A 299 -21.42 -5.74 5.47
C GLN A 299 -20.76 -4.54 6.14
N GLN A 300 -21.44 -3.40 6.21
CA GLN A 300 -20.96 -2.20 6.92
C GLN A 300 -20.60 -2.52 8.37
N ALA A 301 -21.50 -3.15 9.11
CA ALA A 301 -21.26 -3.51 10.50
C ALA A 301 -20.06 -4.47 10.65
N GLN A 302 -19.93 -5.45 9.75
CA GLN A 302 -18.80 -6.38 9.78
C GLN A 302 -17.46 -5.71 9.44
N LEU A 303 -17.46 -4.82 8.45
CA LEU A 303 -16.29 -4.02 8.08
C LEU A 303 -15.84 -3.12 9.24
N GLU A 304 -16.78 -2.51 9.97
CA GLU A 304 -16.47 -1.69 11.14
C GLU A 304 -15.82 -2.51 12.26
N LEU A 305 -16.35 -3.70 12.55
CA LEU A 305 -15.76 -4.61 13.54
C LEU A 305 -14.33 -5.03 13.17
N LEU A 306 -14.09 -5.37 11.90
CA LEU A 306 -12.77 -5.71 11.40
C LEU A 306 -11.83 -4.51 11.44
N MET A 307 -12.30 -3.32 11.05
CA MET A 307 -11.51 -2.09 11.12
C MET A 307 -11.12 -1.77 12.57
N ASP A 308 -12.02 -1.88 13.55
CA ASP A 308 -11.71 -1.73 14.98
C ASP A 308 -10.62 -2.70 15.44
N GLU A 309 -10.64 -3.92 14.89
CA GLU A 309 -9.66 -4.92 15.23
C GLU A 309 -8.29 -4.59 14.63
N TYR A 310 -8.24 -4.16 13.38
CA TYR A 310 -7.01 -3.83 12.65
C TYR A 310 -6.40 -2.48 13.09
N GLU A 311 -7.22 -1.52 13.50
CA GLU A 311 -6.79 -0.21 14.01
C GLU A 311 -5.81 -0.34 15.19
N LYS A 312 -5.93 -1.43 15.94
CA LYS A 312 -5.04 -1.83 17.04
C LYS A 312 -3.56 -1.93 16.65
N ASP A 313 -3.30 -2.27 15.39
CA ASP A 313 -1.97 -2.53 14.85
C ASP A 313 -1.57 -1.52 13.76
N TYR A 314 -2.55 -0.81 13.17
CA TYR A 314 -2.37 0.02 11.99
C TYR A 314 -3.10 1.38 12.12
N HIS A 315 -2.33 2.46 12.30
CA HIS A 315 -2.87 3.81 12.48
C HIS A 315 -3.64 4.36 11.27
N LEU A 316 -3.42 3.82 10.07
CA LEU A 316 -4.10 4.24 8.84
C LEU A 316 -5.64 4.25 8.97
N ILE A 317 -6.21 3.28 9.68
CA ILE A 317 -7.66 3.17 9.89
C ILE A 317 -8.18 4.34 10.73
N GLU A 318 -7.50 4.64 11.83
CA GLU A 318 -7.83 5.77 12.70
C GLU A 318 -7.74 7.09 11.92
N THR A 319 -6.68 7.27 11.13
CA THR A 319 -6.48 8.46 10.29
C THR A 319 -7.66 8.69 9.34
N VAL A 320 -8.08 7.65 8.61
CA VAL A 320 -9.20 7.75 7.67
C VAL A 320 -10.51 8.04 8.40
N ARG A 321 -10.79 7.33 9.51
CA ARG A 321 -12.01 7.55 10.30
C ARG A 321 -12.08 8.97 10.85
N GLY A 322 -10.98 9.45 11.45
CA GLY A 322 -10.88 10.81 11.97
C GLY A 322 -11.18 11.87 10.91
N ALA A 323 -10.66 11.70 9.69
CA ALA A 323 -11.00 12.57 8.57
C ALA A 323 -12.49 12.50 8.22
N THR A 324 -13.09 11.29 8.18
CA THR A 324 -14.49 11.12 7.80
C THR A 324 -15.52 11.66 8.81
N GLN A 325 -15.15 11.83 10.08
CA GLN A 325 -16.05 12.29 11.14
C GLN A 325 -16.13 13.82 11.27
N VAL A 326 -15.12 14.56 10.79
CA VAL A 326 -15.06 16.04 10.91
C VAL A 326 -16.07 16.75 9.99
N GLY A 327 -16.61 16.07 8.97
CA GLY A 327 -17.70 16.57 8.14
C GLY A 327 -19.05 16.05 8.62
N GLY A 328 -19.72 16.81 9.51
CA GLY A 328 -20.99 16.41 10.11
C GLY A 328 -22.01 15.84 9.12
N GLY A 329 -22.42 14.59 9.34
CA GLY A 329 -23.68 14.05 8.86
C GLY A 329 -23.76 13.61 7.39
N ARG A 330 -22.74 12.94 6.84
CA ARG A 330 -22.82 11.86 5.82
C ARG A 330 -21.40 11.54 5.34
N LYS A 331 -21.14 10.26 5.04
CA LYS A 331 -19.84 9.75 4.50
C LYS A 331 -19.39 10.48 3.21
N GLU A 332 -20.31 11.17 2.54
CA GLU A 332 -20.14 11.86 1.25
C GLU A 332 -19.25 13.13 1.31
N GLY A 333 -18.90 13.64 2.49
CA GLY A 333 -18.34 15.01 2.61
C GLY A 333 -16.91 15.19 3.13
N ALA A 334 -16.24 14.17 3.66
CA ALA A 334 -15.31 14.41 4.78
C ALA A 334 -13.82 14.05 4.56
N ILE A 335 -13.43 13.53 3.40
CA ILE A 335 -12.03 13.12 3.14
C ILE A 335 -11.15 14.31 2.65
N ARG A 336 -11.56 15.56 2.93
CA ARG A 336 -10.85 16.77 2.50
C ARG A 336 -9.71 17.21 3.42
N THR A 337 -9.45 16.50 4.52
CA THR A 337 -8.49 16.92 5.55
C THR A 337 -7.62 15.77 6.06
N PHE A 338 -6.96 15.04 5.15
CA PHE A 338 -5.90 14.12 5.57
C PHE A 338 -4.65 14.90 6.02
N ALA A 339 -4.37 14.89 7.32
CA ALA A 339 -3.19 15.54 7.91
C ALA A 339 -1.87 14.72 7.76
N CYS A 340 -1.92 13.51 7.21
CA CYS A 340 -0.74 12.65 7.03
C CYS A 340 0.09 12.96 5.78
N PHE A 341 -0.33 13.94 4.98
CA PHE A 341 0.36 14.35 3.77
C PHE A 341 1.15 15.64 4.05
N PRO A 342 2.47 15.66 3.83
CA PRO A 342 3.24 16.88 4.02
C PRO A 342 2.79 17.93 3.01
N MET A 343 2.00 18.91 3.47
CA MET A 343 1.83 20.17 2.78
C MET A 343 3.15 20.94 2.87
N GLN A 344 4.00 20.78 1.86
CA GLN A 344 5.01 21.80 1.58
C GLN A 344 4.31 22.96 0.87
N THR A 345 3.78 23.92 1.63
CA THR A 345 3.72 25.29 1.13
C THR A 345 5.16 25.78 1.08
N LEU A 346 5.80 25.63 -0.09
CA LEU A 346 7.04 26.35 -0.38
C LEU A 346 6.78 27.85 -0.18
N GLY A 347 7.67 28.47 0.57
CA GLY A 347 7.70 29.85 1.05
C GLY A 347 6.79 30.88 0.37
N GLY A 348 5.97 31.53 1.21
CA GLY A 348 5.63 32.94 1.21
C GLY A 348 5.29 33.63 -0.12
N GLN A 349 4.00 33.97 -0.28
CA GLN A 349 3.57 35.33 -0.61
C GLN A 349 2.08 35.51 -0.27
N ASN A 350 1.80 36.50 0.59
CA ASN A 350 0.45 37.00 0.82
C ASN A 350 -0.08 37.64 -0.48
N GLY A 351 -1.09 37.05 -1.10
CA GLY A 351 -1.84 37.59 -2.23
C GLY A 351 -3.23 36.94 -2.31
N PRO A 352 -4.27 37.66 -2.78
CA PRO A 352 -5.66 37.26 -2.59
C PRO A 352 -6.01 36.01 -3.42
N ALA A 353 -6.67 35.06 -2.77
CA ALA A 353 -7.05 33.77 -3.32
C ALA A 353 -7.99 33.87 -4.54
N GLY A 354 -7.58 33.30 -5.66
CA GLY A 354 -8.45 32.91 -6.78
C GLY A 354 -9.07 31.51 -6.55
N PRO A 355 -10.09 31.13 -7.33
CA PRO A 355 -10.91 29.96 -7.02
C PRO A 355 -10.15 28.64 -7.25
N ARG A 356 -9.83 27.97 -6.13
CA ARG A 356 -9.63 26.51 -5.95
C ARG A 356 -8.83 25.78 -7.04
N ALA A 357 -7.50 25.93 -7.02
CA ALA A 357 -6.55 25.07 -7.71
C ALA A 357 -5.52 24.52 -6.70
N GLY A 358 -5.99 23.84 -5.66
CA GLY A 358 -5.16 23.28 -4.59
C GLY A 358 -5.36 21.76 -4.42
N PRO A 359 -4.44 21.05 -3.75
CA PRO A 359 -4.53 19.62 -3.40
C PRO A 359 -5.88 19.19 -2.78
N GLU A 360 -6.56 20.13 -2.13
CA GLU A 360 -7.89 20.02 -1.55
C GLU A 360 -8.99 19.68 -2.58
N ALA A 361 -8.83 20.09 -3.85
CA ALA A 361 -9.75 19.74 -4.94
C ALA A 361 -9.58 18.29 -5.41
N TYR A 362 -8.33 17.79 -5.45
CA TYR A 362 -8.02 16.43 -5.91
C TYR A 362 -8.48 15.33 -4.94
N CYS A 363 -8.34 15.55 -3.63
CA CYS A 363 -8.91 14.64 -2.63
C CYS A 363 -10.45 14.67 -2.66
N ALA A 364 -11.06 15.82 -2.96
CA ALA A 364 -12.50 15.93 -3.10
C ALA A 364 -13.05 15.13 -4.29
N GLU A 365 -12.31 15.04 -5.40
CA GLU A 365 -12.73 14.31 -6.58
C GLU A 365 -12.60 12.79 -6.40
N TYR A 366 -11.47 12.27 -5.88
CA TYR A 366 -11.31 10.85 -5.48
C TYR A 366 -12.41 10.36 -4.53
N CYS A 367 -12.92 11.24 -3.67
CA CYS A 367 -13.93 10.91 -2.68
C CYS A 367 -15.35 11.16 -3.17
N THR A 368 -15.51 11.76 -4.35
CA THR A 368 -16.74 11.63 -5.12
C THR A 368 -16.78 10.33 -5.91
N ILE A 369 -15.65 9.67 -6.15
CA ILE A 369 -15.59 8.37 -6.85
C ILE A 369 -16.06 7.23 -5.95
N LEU A 370 -15.51 7.14 -4.73
CA LEU A 370 -15.92 6.20 -3.67
C LEU A 370 -17.24 6.64 -3.05
#